data_AF-A0A961BWL2-F1
#
_entry.id   AF-A0A961BWL2-F1
#
_cell.length_a   1.000
_cell.length_b   1.000
_cell.length_c   1.000
_cell.angle_alpha   90.00
_cell.angle_beta   90.00
_cell.angle_gamma   90.00
#
_symmetry.space_group_name_H-M   'P 1'
#
loop_
_entity.id
_entity.type
_entity.pdbx_description
1 polymer ?
#
loop_
_entity_poly.entity_id
_entity_poly.type
_entity_poly.pdbx_seq_one_letter_code
_entity_poly.pdbx_strand_id
1 'polypeptide(L)'
;MAWIVAGTVIVVALIAAGVVLVVTRKDETPVASGGEIFLEAADDVGADPFAADLIGTAVDASRAASPVGTATTAATPTSAGAPAPTPSISGGARGLYGGTLNMAVCDPEQQATWLETHPEAASAFVRALNADPTLRWSGGRQVQVAEIRDYLRELTPVSLTGDTRVTNHGLVNGQPTARQAVLQAGTAVMVDQYGVPRVKCNCGNPLTAPAPVQVTPTYQGPRWPTFSPSTVVVVTEVTVQIDIYVLSDLEGDGEIERPVGTTGDEDVAIAGDDDTTSTSQRRSTTTSEPPSTETTTPSSTVAGGDAQQFCTRFAELLQQYADIDPTVPELVTIWQELTDLAPPEVAGPMQTINVAVQQAAAAGQSEIDATDNAELIGALDALTSYLESSCSLDLSG
;
A
#
# COMPACT_ATOMS: atom_id res chain seq x y z
N MET A 1 22.14 52.53 -10.21
CA MET A 1 21.03 52.88 -9.30
C MET A 1 19.83 53.15 -10.20
N ALA A 2 18.79 52.34 -10.29
CA ALA A 2 18.19 51.42 -9.33
C ALA A 2 18.09 49.97 -9.86
N TRP A 3 18.36 49.07 -8.95
CA TRP A 3 18.19 47.62 -9.02
C TRP A 3 16.91 47.33 -8.20
N ILE A 4 16.32 46.13 -8.34
CA ILE A 4 15.23 45.57 -7.53
C ILE A 4 13.81 45.95 -8.00
N VAL A 5 13.33 45.28 -9.06
CA VAL A 5 11.93 44.83 -9.21
C VAL A 5 11.89 43.46 -9.93
N ALA A 6 12.96 42.65 -9.83
CA ALA A 6 13.14 41.42 -10.63
C ALA A 6 13.30 40.16 -9.75
N GLY A 7 12.69 40.17 -8.57
CA GLY A 7 12.81 39.12 -7.56
C GLY A 7 11.56 38.27 -7.40
N THR A 8 10.45 38.92 -7.10
CA THR A 8 9.34 38.32 -6.35
C THR A 8 8.40 37.38 -7.13
N VAL A 9 8.72 37.00 -8.36
CA VAL A 9 7.91 36.05 -9.16
C VAL A 9 8.71 34.84 -9.61
N ILE A 10 10.02 34.79 -9.31
CA ILE A 10 10.93 33.74 -9.81
C ILE A 10 10.93 32.48 -8.94
N VAL A 11 10.26 32.43 -7.78
CA VAL A 11 10.09 31.16 -7.02
C VAL A 11 8.74 30.47 -7.29
N VAL A 12 7.75 31.18 -7.85
CA VAL A 12 6.44 30.59 -8.20
C VAL A 12 6.34 30.25 -9.70
N ALA A 13 7.36 30.60 -10.50
CA ALA A 13 7.38 30.41 -11.95
C ALA A 13 8.63 29.70 -12.50
N LEU A 14 9.31 28.85 -11.72
CA LEU A 14 10.30 27.87 -12.25
C LEU A 14 9.64 26.56 -12.72
N ILE A 15 8.31 26.58 -12.80
CA ILE A 15 7.43 25.70 -13.57
C ILE A 15 7.66 25.81 -15.09
N ALA A 16 7.86 27.04 -15.61
CA ALA A 16 7.54 27.32 -17.01
C ALA A 16 8.77 27.57 -17.90
N ALA A 17 9.08 26.61 -18.76
CA ALA A 17 9.86 26.73 -19.99
C ALA A 17 11.42 26.69 -19.94
N GLY A 18 11.96 25.51 -20.29
CA GLY A 18 13.28 25.30 -20.92
C GLY A 18 13.95 24.00 -20.44
N VAL A 19 14.16 22.95 -21.23
CA VAL A 19 15.09 22.88 -22.38
C VAL A 19 14.82 21.63 -23.25
N VAL A 20 15.13 21.81 -24.53
CA VAL A 20 15.09 20.92 -25.69
C VAL A 20 15.75 19.52 -25.52
N LEU A 21 14.99 18.49 -25.91
CA LEU A 21 15.33 17.21 -26.55
C LEU A 21 16.75 16.60 -26.35
N VAL A 22 16.82 15.54 -25.54
CA VAL A 22 17.64 14.35 -25.83
C VAL A 22 16.75 13.11 -25.72
N VAL A 23 16.62 12.39 -26.83
CA VAL A 23 15.91 11.12 -26.91
C VAL A 23 16.69 10.05 -26.15
N THR A 24 16.24 9.70 -24.96
CA THR A 24 16.47 8.38 -24.35
C THR A 24 15.12 7.85 -23.89
N ARG A 25 14.58 6.87 -24.62
CA ARG A 25 13.45 6.04 -24.15
C ARG A 25 13.83 5.43 -22.79
N LYS A 26 12.96 5.55 -21.77
CA LYS A 26 12.86 4.78 -20.50
C LYS A 26 12.00 5.59 -19.51
N ASP A 27 11.01 5.09 -18.77
CA ASP A 27 10.27 3.83 -18.75
C ASP A 27 8.85 4.24 -18.31
N GLU A 28 7.84 3.88 -19.09
CA GLU A 28 6.44 4.22 -18.81
C GLU A 28 5.96 3.42 -17.59
N THR A 29 5.23 4.06 -16.67
CA THR A 29 4.43 3.35 -15.66
C THR A 29 3.53 2.34 -16.38
N PRO A 30 3.49 1.06 -15.96
CA PRO A 30 2.73 0.06 -16.69
C PRO A 30 1.23 0.32 -16.52
N VAL A 31 0.63 0.91 -17.55
CA VAL A 31 -0.82 0.89 -17.76
C VAL A 31 -1.13 -0.43 -18.46
N ALA A 32 -2.14 -1.18 -17.98
CA ALA A 32 -2.66 -2.32 -18.71
C ALA A 32 -3.33 -1.82 -20.00
N SER A 33 -2.55 -1.65 -21.08
CA SER A 33 -2.98 -1.00 -22.32
C SER A 33 -4.12 -1.73 -23.05
N GLY A 34 -4.40 -2.98 -22.69
CA GLY A 34 -5.46 -3.80 -23.27
C GLY A 34 -6.73 -3.95 -22.43
N GLY A 35 -6.74 -3.55 -21.16
CA GLY A 35 -7.88 -3.79 -20.24
C GLY A 35 -8.19 -5.26 -19.94
N GLU A 36 -7.35 -6.20 -20.38
CA GLU A 36 -7.54 -7.62 -20.13
C GLU A 36 -7.15 -7.98 -18.69
N ILE A 37 -8.00 -8.76 -18.03
CA ILE A 37 -7.78 -9.30 -16.69
C ILE A 37 -7.98 -10.81 -16.74
N PHE A 38 -6.98 -11.58 -16.34
CA PHE A 38 -7.02 -13.04 -16.36
C PHE A 38 -7.65 -13.58 -15.07
N LEU A 39 -8.55 -14.54 -15.21
CA LEU A 39 -9.13 -15.27 -14.08
C LEU A 39 -8.25 -16.47 -13.77
N GLU A 40 -7.72 -16.53 -12.56
CA GLU A 40 -6.89 -17.62 -12.08
C GLU A 40 -7.64 -18.37 -10.97
N ALA A 41 -8.01 -19.63 -11.22
CA ALA A 41 -8.69 -20.46 -10.25
C ALA A 41 -7.78 -20.81 -9.06
N ALA A 42 -8.37 -21.15 -7.92
CA ALA A 42 -7.62 -21.37 -6.68
C ALA A 42 -6.62 -22.55 -6.78
N ASP A 43 -6.99 -23.59 -7.53
CA ASP A 43 -6.17 -24.76 -7.82
C ASP A 43 -5.29 -24.59 -9.08
N ASP A 44 -5.45 -23.49 -9.82
CA ASP A 44 -4.67 -23.21 -11.00
C ASP A 44 -3.32 -22.59 -10.64
N VAL A 45 -2.25 -23.30 -10.99
CA VAL A 45 -0.87 -22.80 -10.96
C VAL A 45 -0.74 -21.52 -11.79
N GLY A 46 -1.46 -21.43 -12.90
CA GLY A 46 -1.37 -20.34 -13.86
C GLY A 46 -0.16 -20.46 -14.79
N ALA A 47 0.00 -19.47 -15.66
CA ALA A 47 1.08 -19.44 -16.64
C ALA A 47 2.41 -18.96 -16.03
N ASP A 48 3.50 -19.58 -16.50
CA ASP A 48 4.90 -19.25 -16.21
C ASP A 48 5.25 -19.26 -14.71
N PRO A 49 5.04 -20.39 -14.00
CA PRO A 49 5.33 -20.48 -12.57
C PRO A 49 6.82 -20.28 -12.28
N PHE A 50 7.14 -19.48 -11.27
CA PHE A 50 8.51 -19.36 -10.77
C PHE A 50 9.02 -20.72 -10.31
N ALA A 51 8.23 -21.45 -9.52
CA ALA A 51 8.67 -22.67 -8.88
C ALA A 51 7.96 -23.92 -9.43
N ALA A 52 8.01 -24.12 -10.76
CA ALA A 52 7.36 -25.25 -11.44
C ALA A 52 7.63 -26.63 -10.78
N ASP A 53 8.84 -26.82 -10.26
CA ASP A 53 9.28 -28.07 -9.63
C ASP A 53 8.86 -28.22 -8.15
N LEU A 54 8.44 -27.14 -7.47
CA LEU A 54 7.89 -27.17 -6.10
C LEU A 54 6.39 -27.56 -6.06
N ILE A 55 5.71 -27.54 -7.21
CA ILE A 55 4.26 -27.76 -7.31
C ILE A 55 3.87 -29.20 -6.90
N GLY A 56 4.83 -30.13 -6.89
CA GLY A 56 4.63 -31.50 -6.37
C GLY A 56 4.60 -31.62 -4.84
N THR A 57 4.91 -30.55 -4.09
CA THR A 57 4.99 -30.52 -2.62
C THR A 57 4.07 -29.50 -1.95
N ALA A 58 3.31 -28.71 -2.72
CA ALA A 58 2.34 -27.77 -2.17
C ALA A 58 1.14 -28.50 -1.55
N VAL A 59 0.82 -28.15 -0.31
CA VAL A 59 -0.38 -28.62 0.40
C VAL A 59 -1.64 -28.11 -0.32
N ASP A 60 -2.59 -29.03 -0.44
CA ASP A 60 -3.84 -28.93 -1.19
C ASP A 60 -4.68 -27.69 -0.77
N ALA A 61 -4.66 -26.64 -1.59
CA ALA A 61 -5.38 -25.36 -1.36
C ALA A 61 -6.90 -25.45 -1.62
N SER A 62 -7.44 -26.64 -1.90
CA SER A 62 -8.79 -26.84 -2.46
C SER A 62 -9.97 -26.72 -1.48
N ARG A 63 -9.78 -26.26 -0.24
CA ARG A 63 -10.87 -26.22 0.78
C ARG A 63 -11.36 -24.85 1.22
N ALA A 64 -10.78 -23.76 0.72
CA ALA A 64 -11.09 -22.42 1.17
C ALA A 64 -12.28 -21.80 0.42
N ALA A 65 -13.50 -22.19 0.77
CA ALA A 65 -14.71 -21.48 0.33
C ALA A 65 -15.73 -21.37 1.48
N SER A 66 -15.69 -20.25 2.21
CA SER A 66 -16.78 -19.77 3.06
C SER A 66 -17.34 -18.45 2.50
N PRO A 67 -18.66 -18.21 2.56
CA PRO A 67 -19.26 -17.00 2.03
C PRO A 67 -19.02 -15.82 2.99
N VAL A 68 -18.21 -14.83 2.61
CA VAL A 68 -18.12 -13.58 3.37
C VAL A 68 -19.45 -12.82 3.30
N GLY A 69 -19.89 -12.36 4.47
CA GLY A 69 -21.09 -11.59 4.69
C GLY A 69 -21.13 -10.28 3.91
N THR A 70 -22.36 -9.87 3.61
CA THR A 70 -22.72 -8.71 2.81
C THR A 70 -22.04 -7.42 3.33
N ALA A 71 -21.10 -6.88 2.56
CA ALA A 71 -20.63 -5.51 2.76
C ALA A 71 -21.83 -4.56 2.65
N THR A 72 -22.12 -3.83 3.74
CA THR A 72 -23.16 -2.81 3.75
C THR A 72 -22.63 -1.58 3.03
N THR A 73 -23.00 -1.41 1.76
CA THR A 73 -22.70 -0.20 0.99
C THR A 73 -23.76 0.86 1.27
N ALA A 74 -23.39 1.96 1.93
CA ALA A 74 -24.14 3.20 1.85
C ALA A 74 -23.75 3.90 0.53
N ALA A 75 -24.50 3.67 -0.54
CA ALA A 75 -24.33 4.35 -1.82
C ALA A 75 -25.42 5.40 -2.02
N THR A 76 -25.02 6.67 -2.09
CA THR A 76 -25.82 7.77 -2.64
C THR A 76 -25.63 7.78 -4.16
N PRO A 77 -26.68 7.96 -4.99
CA PRO A 77 -26.55 7.83 -6.44
C PRO A 77 -25.97 9.12 -7.03
N THR A 78 -24.93 9.04 -7.87
CA THR A 78 -24.58 10.13 -8.80
C THR A 78 -24.07 9.57 -10.13
N SER A 79 -24.78 10.00 -11.17
CA SER A 79 -24.57 10.06 -12.62
C SER A 79 -23.60 9.11 -13.37
N ALA A 80 -24.15 8.54 -14.43
CA ALA A 80 -23.53 7.67 -15.43
C ALA A 80 -22.35 8.31 -16.19
N GLY A 81 -21.28 7.54 -16.41
CA GLY A 81 -20.23 7.90 -17.38
C GLY A 81 -18.86 7.24 -17.21
N ALA A 82 -18.49 6.74 -16.03
CA ALA A 82 -17.19 6.09 -15.77
C ALA A 82 -17.38 4.62 -15.34
N PRO A 83 -16.45 3.71 -15.66
CA PRO A 83 -16.43 2.39 -15.03
C PRO A 83 -16.43 2.58 -13.51
N ALA A 84 -17.36 1.93 -12.80
CA ALA A 84 -17.38 1.99 -11.35
C ALA A 84 -16.03 1.48 -10.80
N PRO A 85 -15.42 2.17 -9.83
CA PRO A 85 -14.15 1.73 -9.25
C PRO A 85 -14.30 0.33 -8.66
N THR A 86 -13.30 -0.53 -8.86
CA THR A 86 -13.27 -1.85 -8.20
C THR A 86 -13.31 -1.64 -6.69
N PRO A 87 -14.20 -2.30 -5.94
CA PRO A 87 -14.26 -2.19 -4.49
C PRO A 87 -12.89 -2.40 -3.86
N SER A 88 -12.48 -1.51 -2.96
CA SER A 88 -11.26 -1.67 -2.17
C SER A 88 -11.59 -2.14 -0.76
N ILE A 89 -10.74 -3.01 -0.21
CA ILE A 89 -10.82 -3.46 1.18
C ILE A 89 -9.47 -3.24 1.87
N SER A 90 -9.52 -2.86 3.15
CA SER A 90 -8.31 -2.71 3.97
C SER A 90 -7.65 -4.07 4.18
N GLY A 91 -6.33 -4.16 3.99
CA GLY A 91 -5.59 -5.41 4.15
C GLY A 91 -5.57 -5.98 5.57
N GLY A 92 -5.89 -5.16 6.58
CA GLY A 92 -6.09 -5.61 7.96
C GLY A 92 -7.54 -5.96 8.32
N ALA A 93 -8.46 -5.99 7.34
CA ALA A 93 -9.86 -6.28 7.62
C ALA A 93 -10.03 -7.73 8.12
N ARG A 94 -10.72 -7.88 9.26
CA ARG A 94 -11.07 -9.20 9.83
C ARG A 94 -11.82 -10.03 8.80
N GLY A 95 -11.40 -11.29 8.61
CA GLY A 95 -12.03 -12.22 7.69
C GLY A 95 -11.78 -11.97 6.20
N LEU A 96 -10.99 -10.95 5.81
CA LEU A 96 -10.48 -10.80 4.44
C LEU A 96 -9.64 -12.02 4.02
N TYR A 97 -8.91 -12.55 4.99
CA TYR A 97 -8.10 -13.73 4.86
C TYR A 97 -8.67 -14.86 5.70
N GLY A 98 -8.39 -16.09 5.28
CA GLY A 98 -8.76 -17.32 5.95
C GLY A 98 -7.53 -18.19 6.22
N GLY A 99 -7.72 -19.20 7.05
CA GLY A 99 -6.69 -20.18 7.36
C GLY A 99 -7.29 -21.41 8.05
N THR A 100 -6.43 -22.36 8.32
CA THR A 100 -6.75 -23.52 9.16
C THR A 100 -5.87 -23.43 10.40
N LEU A 101 -6.47 -23.65 11.56
CA LEU A 101 -5.79 -23.51 12.84
C LEU A 101 -4.55 -24.41 12.90
N ASN A 102 -3.41 -23.82 13.27
CA ASN A 102 -2.11 -24.51 13.36
C ASN A 102 -1.58 -25.07 12.03
N MET A 103 -2.03 -24.54 10.90
CA MET A 103 -1.61 -24.98 9.57
C MET A 103 -1.34 -23.82 8.61
N ALA A 104 -0.20 -23.90 7.93
CA ALA A 104 0.12 -23.05 6.80
C ALA A 104 -0.24 -23.72 5.47
N VAL A 105 -0.79 -22.92 4.57
CA VAL A 105 -1.08 -23.27 3.16
C VAL A 105 0.10 -22.96 2.23
N CYS A 106 1.18 -22.35 2.75
CA CYS A 106 2.40 -22.00 2.04
C CYS A 106 3.63 -22.25 2.93
N ASP A 107 4.78 -22.54 2.31
CA ASP A 107 6.05 -22.74 3.02
C ASP A 107 7.08 -21.67 2.55
N PRO A 108 7.28 -20.60 3.34
CA PRO A 108 8.25 -19.55 3.01
C PRO A 108 9.70 -20.07 2.91
N GLU A 109 10.09 -21.05 3.73
CA GLU A 109 11.45 -21.60 3.74
C GLU A 109 11.73 -22.45 2.49
N GLN A 110 10.73 -23.22 2.05
CA GLN A 110 10.81 -23.99 0.81
C GLN A 110 10.96 -23.06 -0.39
N GLN A 111 10.18 -21.98 -0.45
CA GLN A 111 10.30 -21.00 -1.53
C GLN A 111 11.66 -20.29 -1.49
N ALA A 112 12.12 -19.84 -0.32
CA ALA A 112 13.42 -19.19 -0.16
C ALA A 112 14.56 -20.10 -0.64
N THR A 113 14.55 -21.36 -0.21
CA THR A 113 15.55 -22.36 -0.60
C THR A 113 15.55 -22.62 -2.11
N TRP A 114 14.37 -22.65 -2.73
CA TRP A 114 14.29 -22.79 -4.18
C TRP A 114 14.85 -21.56 -4.90
N LEU A 115 14.50 -20.33 -4.48
CA LEU A 115 15.03 -19.10 -5.10
C LEU A 115 16.56 -19.00 -4.96
N GLU A 116 17.12 -19.36 -3.80
CA GLU A 116 18.57 -19.36 -3.56
C GLU A 116 19.34 -20.33 -4.48
N THR A 117 18.68 -21.41 -4.92
CA THR A 117 19.26 -22.38 -5.87
C THR A 117 19.00 -22.02 -7.33
N HIS A 118 18.19 -20.98 -7.60
CA HIS A 118 17.84 -20.51 -8.95
C HIS A 118 18.11 -19.01 -9.12
N PRO A 119 19.37 -18.58 -9.34
CA PRO A 119 19.76 -17.17 -9.30
C PRO A 119 19.02 -16.26 -10.28
N GLU A 120 18.69 -16.75 -11.48
CA GLU A 120 17.91 -15.97 -12.47
C GLU A 120 16.48 -15.73 -11.98
N ALA A 121 15.85 -16.74 -11.37
CA ALA A 121 14.53 -16.62 -10.78
C ALA A 121 14.56 -15.69 -9.56
N ALA A 122 15.56 -15.81 -8.67
CA ALA A 122 15.74 -14.89 -7.55
C ALA A 122 15.87 -13.42 -8.01
N SER A 123 16.65 -13.17 -9.06
CA SER A 123 16.80 -11.83 -9.62
C SER A 123 15.49 -11.30 -10.22
N ALA A 124 14.74 -12.15 -10.93
CA ALA A 124 13.44 -11.81 -11.48
C ALA A 124 12.39 -11.54 -10.38
N PHE A 125 12.42 -12.33 -9.30
CA PHE A 125 11.51 -12.22 -8.18
C PHE A 125 11.65 -10.85 -7.49
N VAL A 126 12.90 -10.49 -7.18
CA VAL A 126 13.24 -9.19 -6.61
C VAL A 126 12.88 -8.05 -7.56
N ARG A 127 13.14 -8.20 -8.87
CA ARG A 127 12.79 -7.17 -9.87
C ARG A 127 11.29 -6.92 -9.94
N ALA A 128 10.48 -7.98 -9.86
CA ALA A 128 9.02 -7.86 -9.83
C ALA A 128 8.54 -7.12 -8.58
N LEU A 129 8.99 -7.54 -7.40
CA LEU A 129 8.61 -6.90 -6.13
C LEU A 129 9.03 -5.43 -6.08
N ASN A 130 10.26 -5.13 -6.45
CA ASN A 130 10.81 -3.76 -6.40
C ASN A 130 10.20 -2.83 -7.48
N ALA A 131 9.42 -3.35 -8.42
CA ALA A 131 8.63 -2.54 -9.34
C ALA A 131 7.37 -1.97 -8.67
N ASP A 132 6.96 -2.51 -7.52
CA ASP A 132 5.86 -2.00 -6.72
C ASP A 132 6.36 -0.90 -5.76
N PRO A 133 5.96 0.37 -5.96
CA PRO A 133 6.40 1.47 -5.09
C PRO A 133 5.85 1.35 -3.66
N THR A 134 4.82 0.53 -3.44
CA THR A 134 4.21 0.28 -2.13
C THR A 134 4.93 -0.83 -1.35
N LEU A 135 5.95 -1.47 -1.92
CA LEU A 135 6.71 -2.49 -1.21
C LEU A 135 7.36 -1.91 0.06
N ARG A 136 7.07 -2.57 1.19
CA ARG A 136 7.64 -2.26 2.50
C ARG A 136 7.86 -3.53 3.28
N TRP A 137 9.01 -3.65 3.91
CA TRP A 137 9.39 -4.76 4.79
C TRP A 137 10.43 -4.29 5.80
N SER A 138 10.87 -5.13 6.74
CA SER A 138 11.78 -4.68 7.80
C SER A 138 13.13 -4.13 7.28
N GLY A 139 13.61 -4.62 6.13
CA GLY A 139 14.81 -4.15 5.46
C GLY A 139 14.63 -2.93 4.55
N GLY A 140 13.42 -2.34 4.48
CA GLY A 140 13.16 -1.08 3.78
C GLY A 140 12.11 -1.18 2.67
N ARG A 141 12.36 -0.51 1.54
CA ARG A 141 11.41 -0.38 0.41
C ARG A 141 11.79 -1.17 -0.84
N GLN A 142 12.92 -1.86 -0.76
CA GLN A 142 13.42 -2.73 -1.81
C GLN A 142 13.96 -3.99 -1.15
N VAL A 143 13.82 -5.12 -1.82
CA VAL A 143 14.42 -6.39 -1.42
C VAL A 143 15.65 -6.61 -2.28
N GLN A 144 16.74 -7.10 -1.70
CA GLN A 144 17.90 -7.58 -2.45
C GLN A 144 17.86 -9.10 -2.56
N VAL A 145 18.57 -9.66 -3.56
CA VAL A 145 18.63 -11.12 -3.75
C VAL A 145 19.15 -11.83 -2.50
N ALA A 146 20.11 -11.23 -1.79
CA ALA A 146 20.66 -11.79 -0.55
C ALA A 146 19.67 -11.77 0.63
N GLU A 147 18.59 -10.99 0.54
CA GLU A 147 17.62 -10.74 1.60
C GLU A 147 16.30 -11.51 1.37
N ILE A 148 16.17 -12.25 0.26
CA ILE A 148 14.92 -12.96 -0.11
C ILE A 148 14.42 -13.86 1.03
N ARG A 149 15.32 -14.60 1.68
CA ARG A 149 14.94 -15.50 2.78
C ARG A 149 14.36 -14.72 3.96
N ASP A 150 15.01 -13.63 4.37
CA ASP A 150 14.56 -12.81 5.50
C ASP A 150 13.23 -12.13 5.16
N TYR A 151 13.09 -11.60 3.94
CA TYR A 151 11.84 -11.04 3.45
C TYR A 151 10.69 -12.05 3.46
N LEU A 152 10.90 -13.27 2.93
CA LEU A 152 9.85 -14.30 2.88
C LEU A 152 9.40 -14.76 4.28
N ARG A 153 10.31 -14.76 5.28
CA ARG A 153 9.99 -15.09 6.68
C ARG A 153 9.04 -14.09 7.35
N GLU A 154 9.03 -12.84 6.90
CA GLU A 154 8.11 -11.82 7.42
C GLU A 154 6.70 -11.95 6.83
N LEU A 155 6.54 -12.70 5.73
CA LEU A 155 5.24 -12.87 5.12
C LEU A 155 4.43 -13.93 5.85
N THR A 156 3.13 -13.70 5.93
CA THR A 156 2.19 -14.60 6.62
C THR A 156 1.43 -15.44 5.60
N PRO A 157 1.53 -16.78 5.63
CA PRO A 157 0.72 -17.66 4.78
C PRO A 157 -0.76 -17.62 5.15
N VAL A 158 -1.63 -17.31 4.18
CA VAL A 158 -3.09 -17.23 4.34
C VAL A 158 -3.82 -17.68 3.07
N SER A 159 -5.14 -17.86 3.14
CA SER A 159 -6.03 -18.08 1.99
C SER A 159 -6.92 -16.87 1.75
N LEU A 160 -7.17 -16.52 0.50
CA LEU A 160 -8.13 -15.47 0.15
C LEU A 160 -9.56 -15.92 0.47
N THR A 161 -10.40 -15.07 1.09
CA THR A 161 -11.84 -15.38 1.28
C THR A 161 -12.74 -14.79 0.19
N GLY A 162 -12.18 -13.93 -0.67
CA GLY A 162 -12.86 -13.31 -1.80
C GLY A 162 -11.99 -13.20 -3.04
N ASP A 163 -12.63 -13.07 -4.20
CA ASP A 163 -11.96 -12.90 -5.48
C ASP A 163 -11.14 -11.59 -5.48
N THR A 164 -9.82 -11.69 -5.60
CA THR A 164 -8.90 -10.56 -5.34
C THR A 164 -8.11 -10.19 -6.57
N ARG A 165 -8.09 -8.91 -6.92
CA ARG A 165 -7.34 -8.36 -8.04
C ARG A 165 -5.89 -8.09 -7.66
N VAL A 166 -4.96 -8.56 -8.50
CA VAL A 166 -3.52 -8.42 -8.32
C VAL A 166 -2.82 -8.21 -9.66
N THR A 167 -1.56 -7.79 -9.62
CA THR A 167 -0.62 -8.05 -10.71
C THR A 167 0.21 -9.29 -10.35
N ASN A 168 0.00 -10.40 -11.07
CA ASN A 168 0.76 -11.64 -10.91
C ASN A 168 1.94 -11.65 -11.90
N HIS A 169 3.16 -11.91 -11.42
CA HIS A 169 4.35 -11.91 -12.26
C HIS A 169 4.83 -13.34 -12.54
N GLY A 170 4.80 -13.75 -13.80
CA GLY A 170 5.38 -15.02 -14.26
C GLY A 170 6.89 -14.93 -14.52
N LEU A 171 7.54 -16.06 -14.75
CA LEU A 171 8.97 -16.13 -15.09
C LEU A 171 9.17 -16.62 -16.53
N VAL A 172 9.63 -15.73 -17.41
CA VAL A 172 9.93 -16.08 -18.81
C VAL A 172 11.35 -15.64 -19.15
N ASN A 173 12.20 -16.59 -19.55
CA ASN A 173 13.60 -16.32 -19.92
C ASN A 173 14.38 -15.51 -18.86
N GLY A 174 14.20 -15.83 -17.58
CA GLY A 174 14.87 -15.13 -16.46
C GLY A 174 14.34 -13.72 -16.18
N GLN A 175 13.19 -13.35 -16.76
CA GLN A 175 12.56 -12.03 -16.58
C GLN A 175 11.16 -12.17 -15.98
N PRO A 176 10.75 -11.25 -15.10
CA PRO A 176 9.38 -11.21 -14.62
C PRO A 176 8.43 -10.69 -15.71
N THR A 177 7.28 -11.33 -15.86
CA THR A 177 6.22 -10.93 -16.79
C THR A 177 4.96 -10.56 -16.04
N ALA A 178 4.59 -9.28 -16.05
CA ALA A 178 3.41 -8.79 -15.36
C ALA A 178 2.11 -9.22 -16.07
N ARG A 179 1.15 -9.75 -15.32
CA ARG A 179 -0.19 -10.12 -15.77
C ARG A 179 -1.24 -9.58 -14.80
N GLN A 180 -2.20 -8.80 -15.30
CA GLN A 180 -3.36 -8.40 -14.51
C GLN A 180 -4.24 -9.61 -14.26
N ALA A 181 -4.52 -9.92 -13.01
CA ALA A 181 -5.25 -11.13 -12.63
C ALA A 181 -6.30 -10.87 -11.55
N VAL A 182 -7.32 -11.72 -11.54
CA VAL A 182 -8.17 -11.97 -10.38
C VAL A 182 -7.87 -13.39 -9.90
N LEU A 183 -7.38 -13.48 -8.67
CA LEU A 183 -7.22 -14.74 -7.97
C LEU A 183 -8.57 -15.11 -7.35
N GLN A 184 -9.03 -16.34 -7.62
CA GLN A 184 -10.26 -16.86 -7.02
C GLN A 184 -10.14 -16.90 -5.49
N ALA A 185 -11.26 -16.68 -4.79
CA ALA A 185 -11.40 -17.06 -3.39
C ALA A 185 -10.88 -18.50 -3.16
N GLY A 186 -10.09 -18.64 -2.11
CA GLY A 186 -9.43 -19.87 -1.71
C GLY A 186 -8.00 -20.05 -2.22
N THR A 187 -7.53 -19.17 -3.10
CA THR A 187 -6.12 -19.14 -3.49
C THR A 187 -5.24 -18.88 -2.25
N ALA A 188 -4.23 -19.72 -2.04
CA ALA A 188 -3.22 -19.55 -1.01
C ALA A 188 -2.19 -18.47 -1.42
N VAL A 189 -1.93 -17.52 -0.52
CA VAL A 189 -1.01 -16.40 -0.72
C VAL A 189 -0.16 -16.16 0.54
N MET A 190 0.97 -15.48 0.39
CA MET A 190 1.72 -14.91 1.51
C MET A 190 1.54 -13.40 1.51
N VAL A 191 1.12 -12.85 2.64
CA VAL A 191 0.79 -11.43 2.84
C VAL A 191 1.84 -10.73 3.70
N ASP A 192 2.17 -9.48 3.40
CA ASP A 192 3.10 -8.69 4.22
C ASP A 192 2.44 -8.14 5.50
N GLN A 193 3.20 -7.49 6.38
CA GLN A 193 2.68 -6.86 7.61
C GLN A 193 1.78 -5.63 7.37
N TYR A 194 1.55 -5.23 6.12
CA TYR A 194 0.66 -4.13 5.73
C TYR A 194 -0.63 -4.63 5.06
N GLY A 195 -0.85 -5.94 5.05
CA GLY A 195 -2.07 -6.54 4.54
C GLY A 195 -2.04 -6.84 3.05
N VAL A 196 -0.92 -6.66 2.34
CA VAL A 196 -0.86 -6.81 0.89
C VAL A 196 -0.38 -8.21 0.49
N PRO A 197 -1.08 -8.93 -0.41
CA PRO A 197 -0.57 -10.18 -0.98
C PRO A 197 0.71 -9.95 -1.80
N ARG A 198 1.79 -10.65 -1.45
CA ARG A 198 3.11 -10.53 -2.08
C ARG A 198 3.57 -11.76 -2.82
N VAL A 199 2.99 -12.93 -2.56
CA VAL A 199 3.31 -14.17 -3.27
C VAL A 199 2.06 -15.03 -3.44
N LYS A 200 1.87 -15.64 -4.62
CA LYS A 200 0.90 -16.71 -4.84
C LYS A 200 1.58 -18.06 -4.62
N CYS A 201 1.05 -18.86 -3.69
CA CYS A 201 1.80 -19.99 -3.15
C CYS A 201 1.91 -21.19 -4.10
N ASN A 202 0.88 -21.48 -4.88
CA ASN A 202 0.85 -22.66 -5.76
C ASN A 202 1.78 -22.53 -6.99
N CYS A 203 2.31 -21.34 -7.29
CA CYS A 203 3.29 -21.12 -8.36
C CYS A 203 4.58 -20.41 -7.92
N GLY A 204 4.62 -19.88 -6.68
CA GLY A 204 5.74 -19.11 -6.15
C GLY A 204 5.91 -17.73 -6.79
N ASN A 205 4.92 -17.26 -7.54
CA ASN A 205 5.02 -16.01 -8.27
C ASN A 205 4.92 -14.80 -7.32
N PRO A 206 5.78 -13.78 -7.49
CA PRO A 206 5.62 -12.53 -6.77
C PRO A 206 4.36 -11.80 -7.26
N LEU A 207 3.66 -11.19 -6.31
CA LEU A 207 2.47 -10.40 -6.51
C LEU A 207 2.78 -8.94 -6.17
N THR A 208 2.17 -8.04 -6.92
CA THR A 208 2.23 -6.58 -6.69
C THR A 208 0.84 -5.98 -6.82
N ALA A 209 0.69 -4.73 -6.38
CA ALA A 209 -0.56 -4.01 -6.53
C ALA A 209 -1.11 -4.08 -7.97
N PRO A 210 -2.43 -4.25 -8.15
CA PRO A 210 -3.02 -4.28 -9.48
C PRO A 210 -2.81 -2.94 -10.19
N ALA A 211 -2.43 -2.98 -11.47
CA ALA A 211 -2.31 -1.77 -12.26
C ALA A 211 -3.70 -1.18 -12.52
N PRO A 212 -3.88 0.16 -12.48
CA PRO A 212 -5.13 0.79 -12.87
C PRO A 212 -5.51 0.40 -14.30
N VAL A 213 -6.80 0.17 -14.53
CA VAL A 213 -7.34 -0.07 -15.87
C VAL A 213 -8.23 1.11 -16.24
N GLN A 214 -7.91 1.75 -17.36
CA GLN A 214 -8.58 2.97 -17.84
C GLN A 214 -9.80 2.69 -18.72
N VAL A 215 -10.05 1.42 -19.04
CA VAL A 215 -11.13 0.95 -19.92
C VAL A 215 -12.02 -0.06 -19.18
N THR A 216 -13.18 -0.39 -19.72
CA THR A 216 -13.97 -1.49 -19.15
C THR A 216 -13.18 -2.80 -19.27
N PRO A 217 -12.90 -3.51 -18.15
CA PRO A 217 -12.08 -4.70 -18.22
C PRO A 217 -12.75 -5.85 -18.97
N THR A 218 -11.96 -6.63 -19.70
CA THR A 218 -12.37 -7.91 -20.27
C THR A 218 -11.76 -9.05 -19.46
N TYR A 219 -12.61 -9.92 -18.93
CA TYR A 219 -12.16 -11.05 -18.12
C TYR A 219 -11.92 -12.29 -18.99
N GLN A 220 -10.69 -12.79 -18.95
CA GLN A 220 -10.19 -13.88 -19.77
C GLN A 220 -9.96 -15.14 -18.93
N GLY A 221 -10.21 -16.32 -19.50
CA GLY A 221 -10.02 -17.61 -18.82
C GLY A 221 -11.30 -18.24 -18.26
N PRO A 222 -11.19 -19.41 -17.62
CA PRO A 222 -12.32 -20.11 -17.01
C PRO A 222 -12.99 -19.26 -15.92
N ARG A 223 -14.32 -19.23 -15.93
CA ARG A 223 -15.12 -18.58 -14.88
C ARG A 223 -15.64 -19.64 -13.92
N TRP A 224 -15.41 -19.47 -12.61
CA TRP A 224 -16.06 -20.28 -11.58
C TRP A 224 -17.52 -19.82 -11.38
N PRO A 225 -18.42 -20.68 -10.86
CA PRO A 225 -19.85 -20.37 -10.74
C PRO A 225 -20.16 -19.13 -9.90
N THR A 226 -19.32 -18.82 -8.91
CA THR A 226 -19.50 -17.65 -8.02
C THR A 226 -18.79 -16.39 -8.50
N PHE A 227 -18.10 -16.43 -9.64
CA PHE A 227 -17.38 -15.28 -10.17
C PHE A 227 -18.35 -14.15 -10.53
N SER A 228 -18.14 -12.97 -9.93
CA SER A 228 -18.80 -11.74 -10.35
C SER A 228 -17.81 -10.59 -10.35
N PRO A 229 -17.70 -9.80 -11.45
CA PRO A 229 -16.89 -8.59 -11.47
C PRO A 229 -17.23 -7.60 -10.34
N SER A 230 -18.49 -7.59 -9.86
CA SER A 230 -18.96 -6.70 -8.80
C SER A 230 -18.48 -7.08 -7.40
N THR A 231 -17.98 -8.31 -7.22
CA THR A 231 -17.49 -8.82 -5.92
C THR A 231 -15.97 -8.93 -5.89
N VAL A 232 -15.28 -8.61 -6.99
CA VAL A 232 -13.83 -8.55 -7.03
C VAL A 232 -13.34 -7.40 -6.17
N VAL A 233 -12.37 -7.66 -5.29
CA VAL A 233 -11.77 -6.65 -4.41
C VAL A 233 -10.34 -6.32 -4.79
N VAL A 234 -9.92 -5.09 -4.50
CA VAL A 234 -8.52 -4.68 -4.44
C VAL A 234 -8.14 -4.53 -2.97
N VAL A 235 -7.06 -5.17 -2.54
CA VAL A 235 -6.55 -4.98 -1.19
C VAL A 235 -5.72 -3.70 -1.14
N THR A 236 -6.00 -2.87 -0.14
CA THR A 236 -5.27 -1.62 0.13
C THR A 236 -4.43 -1.79 1.38
N GLU A 237 -3.19 -1.28 1.35
CA GLU A 237 -2.29 -1.36 2.49
C GLU A 237 -2.84 -0.59 3.70
N VAL A 238 -2.50 -1.07 4.89
CA VAL A 238 -2.73 -0.31 6.13
C VAL A 238 -1.53 0.59 6.44
N THR A 239 -1.77 1.72 7.10
CA THR A 239 -0.71 2.66 7.48
C THR A 239 0.05 2.23 8.73
N VAL A 240 -0.58 1.41 9.57
CA VAL A 240 -0.01 0.84 10.81
C VAL A 240 0.27 -0.64 10.58
N GLN A 241 1.43 -1.11 11.03
CA GLN A 241 1.81 -2.52 10.92
C GLN A 241 0.79 -3.42 11.63
N ILE A 242 0.46 -4.52 10.98
CA ILE A 242 -0.37 -5.59 11.53
C ILE A 242 0.55 -6.49 12.34
N ASP A 243 0.28 -6.66 13.63
CA ASP A 243 0.99 -7.64 14.46
C ASP A 243 0.32 -9.02 14.39
N ILE A 244 -1.01 -9.04 14.23
CA ILE A 244 -1.84 -10.25 14.25
C ILE A 244 -2.92 -10.14 13.16
N TYR A 245 -3.02 -11.16 12.33
CA TYR A 245 -4.15 -11.34 11.42
C TYR A 245 -5.30 -12.07 12.11
N VAL A 246 -6.52 -11.56 11.93
CA VAL A 246 -7.74 -12.28 12.31
C VAL A 246 -8.33 -12.95 11.07
N LEU A 247 -8.06 -14.25 10.96
CA LEU A 247 -8.43 -15.10 9.82
C LEU A 247 -9.79 -15.75 10.05
N SER A 248 -10.55 -15.97 8.98
CA SER A 248 -11.68 -16.91 9.03
C SER A 248 -11.16 -18.34 9.15
N ASP A 249 -11.67 -19.12 10.12
CA ASP A 249 -11.39 -20.56 10.16
C ASP A 249 -12.12 -21.24 9.00
N LEU A 250 -11.37 -21.96 8.16
CA LEU A 250 -11.89 -22.63 6.97
C LEU A 250 -12.33 -24.08 7.24
N GLU A 251 -11.92 -24.67 8.36
CA GLU A 251 -12.33 -26.03 8.77
C GLU A 251 -13.24 -26.03 9.99
N GLY A 252 -13.20 -24.99 10.82
CA GLY A 252 -14.04 -24.77 11.99
C GLY A 252 -15.06 -23.65 11.84
N ASP A 253 -15.85 -23.44 12.89
CA ASP A 253 -16.72 -22.29 13.05
C ASP A 253 -16.00 -21.26 13.93
N GLY A 254 -15.54 -20.14 13.37
CA GLY A 254 -14.92 -19.07 14.15
C GLY A 254 -13.82 -18.29 13.41
N GLU A 255 -12.96 -17.65 14.21
CA GLU A 255 -11.81 -16.89 13.73
C GLU A 255 -10.50 -17.45 14.34
N ILE A 256 -9.38 -17.16 13.69
CA ILE A 256 -8.03 -17.53 14.15
C ILE A 256 -7.21 -16.25 14.24
N GLU A 257 -6.57 -16.00 15.38
CA GLU A 257 -5.50 -15.02 15.51
C GLU A 257 -4.18 -15.67 15.08
N ARG A 258 -3.59 -15.19 13.98
CA ARG A 258 -2.28 -15.61 13.48
C ARG A 258 -1.29 -14.46 13.60
N PRO A 259 -0.26 -14.55 14.46
CA PRO A 259 0.80 -13.56 14.50
C PRO A 259 1.54 -13.47 13.15
N VAL A 260 1.92 -12.26 12.75
CA VAL A 260 2.59 -12.04 11.46
C VAL A 260 3.92 -12.79 11.37
N GLY A 261 4.19 -13.35 10.19
CA GLY A 261 5.40 -14.13 9.88
C GLY A 261 5.37 -15.56 10.40
N THR A 262 4.35 -15.96 11.14
CA THR A 262 4.20 -17.34 11.63
C THR A 262 3.53 -18.24 10.59
N THR A 263 3.74 -19.54 10.72
CA THR A 263 3.15 -20.57 9.85
C THR A 263 1.95 -21.26 10.50
N GLY A 264 1.35 -20.59 11.48
CA GLY A 264 0.24 -21.07 12.28
C GLY A 264 0.63 -21.76 13.58
N ASP A 265 1.92 -22.01 13.80
CA ASP A 265 2.45 -22.63 15.02
C ASP A 265 2.17 -21.81 16.32
N GLU A 266 1.83 -20.53 16.16
CA GLU A 266 1.43 -19.62 17.24
C GLU A 266 -0.05 -19.20 17.15
N ASP A 267 -0.86 -19.91 16.37
CA ASP A 267 -2.28 -19.58 16.19
C ASP A 267 -3.07 -19.68 17.51
N VAL A 268 -4.01 -18.76 17.68
CA VAL A 268 -5.01 -18.81 18.76
C VAL A 268 -6.41 -18.85 18.16
N ALA A 269 -7.20 -19.85 18.54
CA ALA A 269 -8.59 -19.94 18.13
C ALA A 269 -9.47 -18.95 18.89
N ILE A 270 -10.31 -18.20 18.18
CA ILE A 270 -11.40 -17.40 18.73
C ILE A 270 -12.71 -18.13 18.44
N ALA A 271 -13.32 -18.72 19.47
CA ALA A 271 -14.65 -19.29 19.35
C ALA A 271 -15.68 -18.17 19.10
N GLY A 272 -16.60 -18.38 18.15
CA GLY A 272 -17.77 -17.54 18.00
C GLY A 272 -18.61 -17.59 19.29
N ASP A 273 -19.01 -16.43 19.80
CA ASP A 273 -19.77 -16.29 21.05
C ASP A 273 -21.04 -17.17 21.01
N ASP A 274 -21.06 -18.24 21.80
CA ASP A 274 -22.27 -18.76 22.41
C ASP A 274 -22.13 -18.46 23.92
N ASP A 275 -23.11 -17.72 24.43
CA ASP A 275 -23.14 -17.00 25.71
C ASP A 275 -22.53 -17.72 26.94
N THR A 276 -22.02 -16.90 27.87
CA THR A 276 -21.63 -17.16 29.27
C THR A 276 -20.32 -17.88 29.65
N THR A 277 -19.41 -17.07 30.23
CA THR A 277 -18.56 -17.35 31.40
C THR A 277 -17.52 -18.46 31.30
N SER A 278 -16.25 -18.13 31.03
CA SER A 278 -15.13 -18.79 31.73
C SER A 278 -13.82 -17.98 31.77
N THR A 279 -13.59 -17.40 32.94
CA THR A 279 -12.34 -17.50 33.72
C THR A 279 -11.00 -17.17 33.05
N SER A 280 -10.67 -15.88 33.01
CA SER A 280 -9.26 -15.45 32.94
C SER A 280 -8.57 -15.74 34.29
N GLN A 281 -7.91 -16.89 34.40
CA GLN A 281 -6.93 -17.13 35.47
C GLN A 281 -5.61 -16.43 35.12
N ARG A 282 -5.52 -15.13 35.42
CA ARG A 282 -4.21 -14.51 35.65
C ARG A 282 -3.90 -14.57 37.14
N ARG A 283 -3.09 -15.54 37.52
CA ARG A 283 -2.47 -15.62 38.85
C ARG A 283 -1.56 -14.39 39.02
N SER A 284 -1.91 -13.49 39.94
CA SER A 284 -1.00 -12.46 40.43
C SER A 284 -1.17 -12.37 41.94
N THR A 285 -0.26 -13.03 42.65
CA THR A 285 -0.09 -12.90 44.11
C THR A 285 0.72 -11.65 44.38
N THR A 286 0.11 -10.56 44.83
CA THR A 286 0.81 -9.62 45.72
C THR A 286 -0.19 -8.88 46.63
N THR A 287 0.12 -8.99 47.91
CA THR A 287 -0.52 -8.43 49.10
C THR A 287 -0.73 -6.91 49.04
N SER A 288 -1.88 -6.47 49.55
CA SER A 288 -2.29 -5.07 49.78
C SER A 288 -1.43 -4.33 50.81
N GLU A 289 -1.17 -3.04 50.56
CA GLU A 289 -1.32 -1.94 51.53
C GLU A 289 -1.31 -0.56 50.82
N PRO A 290 -2.23 0.39 51.11
CA PRO A 290 -2.15 1.82 50.73
C PRO A 290 -1.53 2.65 51.89
N PRO A 291 -0.95 3.86 51.71
CA PRO A 291 -1.64 5.03 51.12
C PRO A 291 -0.74 6.13 50.49
N SER A 292 -1.40 7.26 50.16
CA SER A 292 -0.89 8.64 50.06
C SER A 292 -0.76 9.25 48.66
N THR A 293 -1.85 9.92 48.29
CA THR A 293 -1.95 11.24 47.67
C THR A 293 -0.65 12.04 47.54
N GLU A 294 -0.17 12.23 46.31
CA GLU A 294 0.44 13.50 45.91
C GLU A 294 0.04 13.86 44.48
N THR A 295 -0.37 15.11 44.34
CA THR A 295 -0.81 15.80 43.15
C THR A 295 0.38 16.09 42.24
N THR A 296 0.38 15.56 41.02
CA THR A 296 1.14 16.13 39.90
C THR A 296 0.30 16.12 38.63
N THR A 297 -0.12 17.32 38.24
CA THR A 297 -0.59 17.66 36.90
C THR A 297 0.58 17.56 35.91
N PRO A 298 0.32 17.04 34.70
CA PRO A 298 0.58 17.84 33.50
C PRO A 298 -0.69 17.87 32.64
N SER A 299 -1.24 19.06 32.39
CA SER A 299 -1.00 19.87 31.20
C SER A 299 -1.40 19.15 29.92
N SER A 300 -2.57 19.55 29.44
CA SER A 300 -3.08 19.29 28.10
C SER A 300 -2.08 19.77 27.04
N THR A 301 -1.81 18.95 26.03
CA THR A 301 -1.41 19.45 24.71
C THR A 301 -2.21 18.68 23.66
N VAL A 302 -3.01 19.46 22.94
CA VAL A 302 -3.84 19.07 21.80
C VAL A 302 -2.93 18.79 20.61
N ALA A 303 -3.28 17.76 19.84
CA ALA A 303 -2.64 17.42 18.57
C ALA A 303 -2.80 18.57 17.55
N GLY A 304 -1.67 19.18 17.19
CA GLY A 304 -1.47 20.06 16.05
C GLY A 304 0.04 20.16 15.85
N GLY A 305 0.55 19.99 14.63
CA GLY A 305 1.99 20.05 14.35
C GLY A 305 2.59 21.36 14.87
N ASP A 306 3.79 21.29 15.42
CA ASP A 306 4.47 22.48 15.94
C ASP A 306 4.71 23.47 14.78
N ALA A 307 4.01 24.61 14.78
CA ALA A 307 4.16 25.65 13.75
C ALA A 307 5.63 26.04 13.51
N GLN A 308 6.46 25.94 14.54
CA GLN A 308 7.90 26.18 14.45
C GLN A 308 8.65 25.11 13.65
N GLN A 309 8.25 23.84 13.70
CA GLN A 309 8.81 22.76 12.87
C GLN A 309 8.45 22.98 11.40
N PHE A 310 7.18 23.32 11.11
CA PHE A 310 6.73 23.67 9.77
C PHE A 310 7.54 24.84 9.19
N CYS A 311 7.64 25.96 9.92
CA CYS A 311 8.41 27.13 9.46
C CYS A 311 9.90 26.82 9.25
N THR A 312 10.51 26.04 10.14
CA THR A 312 11.94 25.66 10.03
C THR A 312 12.16 24.81 8.79
N ARG A 313 11.31 23.79 8.57
CA ARG A 313 11.44 22.89 7.43
C ARG A 313 11.22 23.62 6.10
N PHE A 314 10.25 24.53 6.05
CA PHE A 314 10.00 25.36 4.87
C PHE A 314 11.22 26.23 4.54
N ALA A 315 11.85 26.84 5.56
CA ALA A 315 13.06 27.67 5.38
C ALA A 315 14.27 26.87 4.86
N GLU A 316 14.46 25.63 5.35
CA GLU A 316 15.51 24.73 4.87
C GLU A 316 15.33 24.36 3.40
N LEU A 317 14.09 24.06 3.00
CA LEU A 317 13.76 23.72 1.62
C LEU A 317 13.99 24.90 0.67
N LEU A 318 13.66 26.13 1.09
CA LEU A 318 13.98 27.33 0.31
C LEU A 318 15.49 27.50 0.08
N GLN A 319 16.34 27.16 1.07
CA GLN A 319 17.79 27.20 0.91
C GLN A 319 18.32 26.05 0.04
N GLN A 320 17.74 24.86 0.18
CA GLN A 320 18.15 23.67 -0.54
C GLN A 320 17.88 23.78 -2.05
N TYR A 321 16.77 24.40 -2.43
CA TYR A 321 16.31 24.53 -3.82
C TYR A 321 16.48 25.95 -4.38
N ALA A 322 17.32 26.79 -3.78
CA ALA A 322 17.61 28.13 -4.28
C ALA A 322 18.32 28.14 -5.65
N ASP A 323 19.12 27.11 -5.94
CA ASP A 323 19.97 27.00 -7.12
C ASP A 323 19.67 25.77 -8.00
N ILE A 324 18.69 24.94 -7.63
CA ILE A 324 18.35 23.67 -8.28
C ILE A 324 16.82 23.52 -8.32
N ASP A 325 16.27 23.28 -9.51
CA ASP A 325 14.83 23.03 -9.67
C ASP A 325 14.49 21.59 -9.24
N PRO A 326 13.55 21.40 -8.28
CA PRO A 326 13.09 20.07 -7.92
C PRO A 326 12.29 19.44 -9.06
N THR A 327 12.49 18.16 -9.29
CA THR A 327 11.65 17.37 -10.20
C THR A 327 10.25 17.18 -9.61
N VAL A 328 9.24 16.88 -10.45
CA VAL A 328 7.87 16.66 -9.98
C VAL A 328 7.74 15.54 -8.93
N PRO A 329 8.48 14.40 -9.02
CA PRO A 329 8.51 13.40 -7.95
C PRO A 329 9.12 13.91 -6.62
N GLU A 330 10.11 14.81 -6.69
CA GLU A 330 10.66 15.46 -5.49
C GLU A 330 9.65 16.44 -4.89
N LEU A 331 8.93 17.20 -5.73
CA LEU A 331 7.84 18.06 -5.28
C LEU A 331 6.74 17.28 -4.56
N VAL A 332 6.35 16.09 -5.04
CA VAL A 332 5.37 15.23 -4.34
C VAL A 332 5.83 14.90 -2.91
N THR A 333 7.12 14.58 -2.76
CA THR A 333 7.68 14.23 -1.44
C THR A 333 7.74 15.46 -0.54
N ILE A 334 8.21 16.59 -1.06
CA ILE A 334 8.35 17.86 -0.33
C ILE A 334 6.99 18.37 0.14
N TRP A 335 5.99 18.38 -0.74
CA TRP A 335 4.65 18.89 -0.41
C TRP A 335 3.89 17.95 0.51
N GLN A 336 4.09 16.64 0.42
CA GLN A 336 3.54 15.69 1.39
C GLN A 336 4.14 15.92 2.79
N GLU A 337 5.46 16.05 2.90
CA GLU A 337 6.14 16.31 4.18
C GLU A 337 5.67 17.63 4.81
N LEU A 338 5.60 18.71 4.02
CA LEU A 338 5.12 20.00 4.51
C LEU A 338 3.64 19.96 4.90
N THR A 339 2.81 19.15 4.23
CA THR A 339 1.39 18.98 4.56
C THR A 339 1.23 18.24 5.88
N ASP A 340 2.04 17.21 6.13
CA ASP A 340 2.01 16.46 7.40
C ASP A 340 2.48 17.31 8.59
N LEU A 341 3.37 18.28 8.32
CA LEU A 341 3.85 19.25 9.32
C LEU A 341 2.93 20.48 9.46
N ALA A 342 1.94 20.65 8.58
CA ALA A 342 1.18 21.89 8.49
C ALA A 342 0.37 22.17 9.76
N PRO A 343 0.51 23.37 10.36
CA PRO A 343 -0.33 23.76 11.49
C PRO A 343 -1.78 23.99 11.03
N PRO A 344 -2.77 23.90 11.94
CA PRO A 344 -4.20 23.93 11.59
C PRO A 344 -4.62 25.15 10.75
N GLU A 345 -3.94 26.28 10.91
CA GLU A 345 -4.20 27.54 10.20
C GLU A 345 -3.92 27.48 8.70
N VAL A 346 -3.00 26.61 8.27
CA VAL A 346 -2.57 26.46 6.87
C VAL A 346 -2.78 25.04 6.31
N ALA A 347 -3.30 24.11 7.12
CA ALA A 347 -3.55 22.73 6.71
C ALA A 347 -4.46 22.58 5.48
N GLY A 348 -5.51 23.40 5.37
CA GLY A 348 -6.40 23.43 4.20
C GLY A 348 -5.68 23.83 2.91
N PRO A 349 -5.05 25.03 2.87
CA PRO A 349 -4.21 25.44 1.75
C PRO A 349 -3.10 24.45 1.39
N MET A 350 -2.41 23.88 2.38
CA MET A 350 -1.37 22.87 2.17
C MET A 350 -1.92 21.60 1.50
N GLN A 351 -3.09 21.13 1.95
CA GLN A 351 -3.75 19.98 1.34
C GLN A 351 -4.15 20.26 -0.11
N THR A 352 -4.67 21.46 -0.42
CA THR A 352 -5.03 21.85 -1.79
C THR A 352 -3.81 21.86 -2.71
N ILE A 353 -2.68 22.42 -2.24
CA ILE A 353 -1.43 22.44 -3.02
C ILE A 353 -0.87 21.02 -3.20
N ASN A 354 -0.84 20.21 -2.14
CA ASN A 354 -0.37 18.83 -2.20
C ASN A 354 -1.18 18.00 -3.20
N VAL A 355 -2.51 18.13 -3.21
CA VAL A 355 -3.38 17.45 -4.18
C VAL A 355 -3.07 17.89 -5.61
N ALA A 356 -2.86 19.18 -5.86
CA ALA A 356 -2.51 19.67 -7.19
C ALA A 356 -1.15 19.11 -7.68
N VAL A 357 -0.16 19.06 -6.78
CA VAL A 357 1.16 18.48 -7.05
C VAL A 357 1.06 16.98 -7.35
N GLN A 358 0.28 16.24 -6.56
CA GLN A 358 0.04 14.81 -6.79
C GLN A 358 -0.69 14.54 -8.11
N GLN A 359 -1.67 15.37 -8.48
CA GLN A 359 -2.39 15.26 -9.75
C GLN A 359 -1.49 15.54 -10.95
N ALA A 360 -0.64 16.57 -10.87
CA ALA A 360 0.32 16.88 -11.92
C ALA A 360 1.34 15.75 -12.10
N ALA A 361 1.82 15.18 -10.99
CA ALA A 361 2.69 14.01 -10.99
C ALA A 361 2.00 12.78 -11.62
N ALA A 362 0.75 12.51 -11.24
CA ALA A 362 -0.04 11.42 -11.79
C ALA A 362 -0.35 11.59 -13.28
N ALA A 363 -0.47 12.83 -13.75
CA ALA A 363 -0.65 13.18 -15.16
C ALA A 363 0.66 13.17 -15.97
N GLY A 364 1.81 12.90 -15.33
CA GLY A 364 3.12 12.94 -15.99
C GLY A 364 3.50 14.33 -16.49
N GLN A 365 2.92 15.38 -15.90
CA GLN A 365 3.22 16.76 -16.25
C GLN A 365 4.62 17.10 -15.74
N SER A 366 5.42 17.77 -16.57
CA SER A 366 6.71 18.33 -16.16
C SER A 366 6.58 19.66 -15.41
N GLU A 367 5.37 20.21 -15.37
CA GLU A 367 5.04 21.55 -14.87
C GLU A 367 3.62 21.58 -14.30
N ILE A 368 3.41 22.39 -13.26
CA ILE A 368 2.10 22.65 -12.66
C ILE A 368 1.64 24.05 -13.10
N ASP A 369 0.69 24.10 -14.04
CA ASP A 369 0.09 25.38 -14.46
C ASP A 369 -1.06 25.75 -13.52
N ALA A 370 -0.86 26.81 -12.73
CA ALA A 370 -1.86 27.34 -11.81
C ALA A 370 -2.73 28.45 -12.43
N THR A 371 -2.45 28.91 -13.65
CA THR A 371 -2.99 30.15 -14.23
C THR A 371 -4.52 30.16 -14.32
N ASP A 372 -5.13 29.01 -14.60
CA ASP A 372 -6.58 28.84 -14.71
C ASP A 372 -7.21 28.15 -13.48
N ASN A 373 -6.45 27.96 -12.39
CA ASN A 373 -6.91 27.28 -11.18
C ASN A 373 -7.04 28.25 -10.00
N ALA A 374 -8.19 28.90 -9.88
CA ALA A 374 -8.48 29.87 -8.82
C ALA A 374 -8.38 29.29 -7.39
N GLU A 375 -8.63 27.98 -7.23
CA GLU A 375 -8.53 27.30 -5.94
C GLU A 375 -7.06 27.11 -5.53
N LEU A 376 -6.21 26.69 -6.47
CA LEU A 376 -4.77 26.57 -6.26
C LEU A 376 -4.11 27.93 -6.03
N ILE A 377 -4.51 28.95 -6.80
CA ILE A 377 -4.04 30.33 -6.61
C ILE A 377 -4.38 30.82 -5.19
N GLY A 378 -5.63 30.63 -4.75
CA GLY A 378 -6.05 31.03 -3.40
C GLY A 378 -5.31 30.28 -2.29
N ALA A 379 -4.98 29.01 -2.49
CA ALA A 379 -4.20 28.22 -1.55
C ALA A 379 -2.74 28.70 -1.48
N LEU A 380 -2.13 29.03 -2.62
CA LEU A 380 -0.77 29.60 -2.68
C LEU A 380 -0.71 30.97 -1.98
N ASP A 381 -1.69 31.84 -2.20
CA ASP A 381 -1.77 33.16 -1.54
C ASP A 381 -1.90 33.03 -0.01
N ALA A 382 -2.73 32.08 0.45
CA ALA A 382 -2.93 31.82 1.87
C ALA A 382 -1.66 31.26 2.53
N LEU A 383 -0.93 30.38 1.85
CA LEU A 383 0.35 29.86 2.32
C LEU A 383 1.41 30.98 2.37
N THR A 384 1.56 31.79 1.33
CA THR A 384 2.48 32.93 1.29
C THR A 384 2.21 33.90 2.45
N SER A 385 0.94 34.26 2.66
CA SER A 385 0.54 35.13 3.77
C SER A 385 0.91 34.54 5.14
N TYR A 386 0.78 33.23 5.30
CA TYR A 386 1.16 32.53 6.54
C TYR A 386 2.68 32.52 6.75
N LEU A 387 3.48 32.27 5.70
CA LEU A 387 4.94 32.23 5.78
C LEU A 387 5.54 33.61 6.11
N GLU A 388 4.99 34.68 5.55
CA GLU A 388 5.45 36.05 5.84
C GLU A 388 5.07 36.49 7.27
N SER A 389 3.83 36.21 7.69
CA SER A 389 3.31 36.70 8.98
C SER A 389 3.72 35.84 10.19
N SER A 390 3.67 34.52 10.04
CA SER A 390 3.91 33.56 11.14
C SER A 390 5.33 33.00 11.13
N CYS A 391 5.94 32.80 9.96
CA CYS A 391 7.31 32.28 9.85
C CYS A 391 8.38 33.38 9.68
N SER A 392 7.98 34.64 9.46
CA SER A 392 8.89 35.76 9.19
C SER A 392 9.85 35.50 8.02
N LEU A 393 9.42 34.71 7.03
CA LEU A 393 10.19 34.43 5.82
C LEU A 393 9.97 35.56 4.81
N ASP A 394 11.07 36.13 4.32
CA ASP A 394 11.02 37.14 3.27
C ASP A 394 10.95 36.43 1.90
N LEU A 395 9.72 36.32 1.38
CA LEU A 395 9.44 35.74 0.07
C LEU A 395 9.41 36.82 -1.03
N SER A 396 9.73 38.07 -0.68
CA SER A 396 9.69 39.21 -1.59
C SER A 396 10.95 39.39 -2.46
N GLY A 397 11.93 38.49 -2.30
CA GLY A 397 13.27 38.53 -2.89
C GLY A 397 13.34 38.27 -4.38
#